data_AF-A0A2N0V361-F1
#
_entry.id   AF-A0A2N0V361-F1
#
_cell.length_a   1.000
_cell.length_b   1.000
_cell.length_c   1.000
_cell.angle_alpha   90.00
_cell.angle_beta   90.00
_cell.angle_gamma   90.00
#
_symmetry.space_group_name_H-M   'P 1'
#
loop_
_entity.id
_entity.type
_entity.pdbx_description
1 polymer ?
#
loop_
_entity_poly.entity_id
_entity_poly.type
_entity_poly.pdbx_seq_one_letter_code
_entity_poly.pdbx_strand_id
1 'polypeptide(L)'
;MTQQLLRRFLVVMLASVSAVQAHPLHWAEESVGFGSGLLHPFSSSDHILTMLAVGMWICRTGSGKSFVWQVLLFLCMLLLGGGLTLIPLEIAHAETLMYASVLVLGLLLASGRKLHWVFSLLLIAAVAVFHGYVHALAIWLDVEALGYTAGFALATSSLLAIGVAVNLGILMSLAKLAGRMPQ
;
A
#
# COMPACT_ATOMS: atom_id res chain seq x y z
N MET A 1 -10.41 -20.06 -10.68
CA MET A 1 -9.44 -20.06 -9.57
C MET A 1 -8.86 -18.66 -9.28
N THR A 2 -8.24 -17.98 -10.24
CA THR A 2 -7.58 -16.68 -10.01
C THR A 2 -8.51 -15.53 -9.61
N GLN A 3 -9.64 -15.42 -10.31
CA GLN A 3 -10.69 -14.47 -9.95
C GLN A 3 -11.31 -14.79 -8.59
N GLN A 4 -11.31 -16.06 -8.17
CA GLN A 4 -11.77 -16.43 -6.84
C GLN A 4 -10.75 -16.04 -5.76
N LEU A 5 -9.44 -16.14 -6.04
CA LEU A 5 -8.39 -15.66 -5.13
C LEU A 5 -8.45 -14.14 -4.95
N LEU A 6 -8.58 -13.37 -6.05
CA LEU A 6 -8.72 -11.92 -5.99
C LEU A 6 -10.00 -11.49 -5.28
N ARG A 7 -11.11 -12.20 -5.48
CA ARG A 7 -12.36 -11.97 -4.74
C ARG A 7 -12.22 -12.30 -3.25
N ARG A 8 -11.53 -13.40 -2.90
CA ARG A 8 -11.24 -13.74 -1.50
C ARG A 8 -10.36 -12.67 -0.85
N PHE A 9 -9.34 -12.19 -1.55
CA PHE A 9 -8.51 -11.09 -1.09
C PHE A 9 -9.32 -9.80 -0.86
N LEU A 10 -10.20 -9.44 -1.80
CA LEU A 10 -11.13 -8.32 -1.62
C LEU A 10 -12.04 -8.50 -0.40
N VAL A 11 -12.57 -9.71 -0.16
CA VAL A 11 -13.39 -10.01 1.04
C VAL A 11 -12.58 -9.82 2.32
N VAL A 12 -11.31 -10.24 2.34
CA VAL A 12 -10.42 -10.02 3.48
C VAL A 12 -10.16 -8.52 3.69
N MET A 13 -9.92 -7.75 2.64
CA MET A 13 -9.76 -6.28 2.75
C MET A 13 -11.04 -5.60 3.27
N LEU A 14 -12.21 -6.02 2.80
CA LEU A 14 -13.49 -5.50 3.30
C LEU A 14 -13.70 -5.82 4.78
N ALA A 15 -13.28 -7.00 5.23
CA ALA A 15 -13.35 -7.39 6.63
C ALA A 15 -12.37 -6.59 7.50
N SER A 16 -11.18 -6.24 7.01
CA SER A 16 -10.20 -5.46 7.78
C SER A 16 -10.59 -3.99 7.96
N VAL A 17 -11.32 -3.39 7.01
CA VAL A 17 -11.85 -2.01 7.13
C VAL A 17 -12.85 -1.89 8.30
N SER A 18 -13.49 -2.99 8.69
CA SER A 18 -14.46 -3.01 9.80
C SER A 18 -13.78 -3.00 11.19
N ALA A 19 -12.49 -3.30 11.27
CA ALA A 19 -11.70 -3.14 12.48
C ALA A 19 -11.23 -1.68 12.59
N VAL A 20 -12.19 -0.78 12.87
CA VAL A 20 -11.88 0.60 13.29
C VAL A 20 -11.24 0.51 14.67
N GLN A 21 -9.97 0.13 14.72
CA GLN A 21 -9.16 0.34 15.90
C GLN A 21 -8.67 1.77 15.79
N ALA A 22 -9.36 2.67 16.49
CA ALA A 22 -8.79 3.95 16.85
C ALA A 22 -7.42 3.64 17.48
N HIS A 23 -6.33 3.94 16.77
CA HIS A 23 -5.00 3.76 17.32
C HIS A 23 -4.96 4.58 18.61
N PRO A 24 -4.69 3.97 19.78
CA PRO A 24 -4.53 4.74 21.00
C PRO A 24 -3.37 5.72 20.75
N LEU A 25 -3.58 7.00 20.99
CA LEU A 25 -2.56 8.05 20.95
C LEU A 25 -1.34 7.80 21.89
N HIS A 26 -1.25 6.62 22.51
CA HIS A 26 -0.27 6.24 23.53
C HIS A 26 1.02 5.58 22.99
N TRP A 27 1.12 5.25 21.70
CA TRP A 27 2.34 4.64 21.10
C TRP A 27 3.41 5.65 20.72
N ALA A 28 3.09 6.90 20.93
CA ALA A 28 3.75 8.03 20.35
C ALA A 28 5.18 8.19 20.91
N GLU A 29 5.38 7.92 22.22
CA GLU A 29 6.70 7.88 22.88
C GLU A 29 7.53 6.63 22.54
N GLU A 30 6.91 5.51 22.13
CA GLU A 30 7.59 4.26 21.74
C GLU A 30 7.95 4.21 20.24
N SER A 31 7.54 5.23 19.47
CA SER A 31 7.62 5.28 18.01
C SER A 31 8.90 5.91 17.45
N VAL A 32 10.05 5.70 18.10
CA VAL A 32 11.31 6.39 17.75
C VAL A 32 12.31 5.47 17.03
N GLY A 33 13.03 6.03 16.06
CA GLY A 33 14.19 5.39 15.44
C GLY A 33 13.87 4.30 14.42
N PHE A 34 14.94 3.75 13.81
CA PHE A 34 14.85 2.84 12.67
C PHE A 34 14.06 1.56 12.94
N GLY A 35 14.27 0.93 14.10
CA GLY A 35 13.59 -0.32 14.46
C GLY A 35 12.07 -0.17 14.56
N SER A 36 11.61 0.93 15.17
CA SER A 36 10.19 1.23 15.26
C SER A 36 9.57 1.50 13.89
N GLY A 37 10.25 2.30 13.07
CA GLY A 37 9.84 2.54 11.68
C GLY A 37 9.77 1.24 10.86
N LEU A 38 10.71 0.32 11.05
CA LEU A 38 10.71 -0.97 10.36
C LEU A 38 9.53 -1.87 10.79
N LEU A 39 9.18 -1.88 12.08
CA LEU A 39 8.11 -2.71 12.62
C LEU A 39 6.72 -2.17 12.35
N HIS A 40 6.56 -0.84 12.23
CA HIS A 40 5.26 -0.19 12.08
C HIS A 40 4.44 -0.70 10.87
N PRO A 41 4.98 -0.82 9.65
CA PRO A 41 4.24 -1.41 8.53
C PRO A 41 3.72 -2.83 8.75
N PHE A 42 4.30 -3.58 9.70
CA PHE A 42 3.92 -4.95 10.03
C PHE A 42 2.99 -5.03 11.24
N SER A 43 2.85 -3.96 12.02
CA SER A 43 1.97 -3.93 13.20
C SER A 43 0.50 -3.72 12.83
N SER A 44 0.22 -3.27 11.60
CA SER A 44 -1.14 -2.98 11.15
C SER A 44 -1.55 -3.79 9.92
N SER A 45 -2.70 -4.45 10.02
CA SER A 45 -3.20 -5.32 8.95
C SER A 45 -3.63 -4.54 7.70
N ASP A 46 -4.09 -3.30 7.89
CA ASP A 46 -4.45 -2.39 6.80
C ASP A 46 -3.24 -1.98 5.96
N HIS A 47 -2.08 -1.73 6.58
CA HIS A 47 -0.85 -1.41 5.86
C HIS A 47 -0.38 -2.61 5.05
N ILE A 48 -0.31 -3.79 5.66
CA ILE A 48 0.06 -5.05 4.97
C ILE A 48 -0.85 -5.27 3.75
N LEU A 49 -2.18 -5.28 3.96
CA LEU A 49 -3.12 -5.57 2.89
C LEU A 49 -3.07 -4.49 1.79
N THR A 50 -2.90 -3.21 2.15
CA THR A 50 -2.76 -2.12 1.18
C THR A 50 -1.50 -2.26 0.34
N MET A 51 -0.35 -2.53 0.96
CA MET A 51 0.91 -2.72 0.22
C MET A 51 0.88 -3.94 -0.69
N LEU A 52 0.24 -5.04 -0.25
CA LEU A 52 0.00 -6.19 -1.11
C LEU A 52 -0.88 -5.82 -2.30
N ALA A 53 -2.01 -5.13 -2.07
CA ALA A 53 -2.91 -4.70 -3.13
C ALA A 53 -2.22 -3.78 -4.15
N VAL A 54 -1.48 -2.78 -3.67
CA VAL A 54 -0.72 -1.86 -4.52
C VAL A 54 0.36 -2.61 -5.30
N GLY A 55 1.11 -3.51 -4.66
CA GLY A 55 2.11 -4.32 -5.34
C GLY A 55 1.50 -5.19 -6.45
N MET A 56 0.37 -5.84 -6.17
CA MET A 56 -0.36 -6.63 -7.16
C MET A 56 -0.84 -5.75 -8.34
N TRP A 57 -1.30 -4.54 -8.05
CA TRP A 57 -1.75 -3.58 -9.06
C TRP A 57 -0.61 -3.06 -9.94
N ILE A 58 0.53 -2.70 -9.35
CA ILE A 58 1.73 -2.27 -10.06
C ILE A 58 2.21 -3.40 -11.00
N CYS A 59 2.21 -4.65 -10.53
CA CYS A 59 2.54 -5.80 -11.38
C CYS A 59 1.57 -5.95 -12.56
N ARG A 60 0.28 -5.65 -12.38
CA ARG A 60 -0.75 -5.79 -13.41
C ARG A 60 -0.69 -4.69 -14.46
N THR A 61 -0.32 -3.48 -14.07
CA THR A 61 -0.36 -2.28 -14.92
C THR A 61 1.00 -1.88 -15.47
N GLY A 62 2.08 -2.29 -14.81
CA GLY A 62 3.46 -2.03 -15.24
C GLY A 62 3.96 -3.01 -16.29
N SER A 63 4.83 -2.52 -17.18
CA SER A 63 5.62 -3.33 -18.11
C SER A 63 7.08 -2.85 -18.12
N GLY A 64 8.04 -3.77 -17.97
CA GLY A 64 9.47 -3.44 -17.97
C GLY A 64 9.81 -2.36 -16.93
N LYS A 65 10.44 -1.26 -17.36
CA LYS A 65 10.87 -0.16 -16.49
C LYS A 65 9.73 0.58 -15.80
N SER A 66 8.51 0.54 -16.34
CA SER A 66 7.32 1.20 -15.74
C SER A 66 7.02 0.69 -14.33
N PHE A 67 7.40 -0.56 -14.04
CA PHE A 67 7.27 -1.16 -12.73
C PHE A 67 8.00 -0.36 -11.64
N VAL A 68 9.28 -0.06 -11.87
CA VAL A 68 10.13 0.65 -10.90
C VAL A 68 9.62 2.07 -10.67
N TRP A 69 9.20 2.75 -11.74
CA TRP A 69 8.66 4.10 -11.65
C TRP A 69 7.39 4.19 -10.80
N GLN A 70 6.51 3.19 -10.89
CA GLN A 70 5.28 3.18 -10.08
C GLN A 70 5.58 2.91 -8.60
N VAL A 71 6.54 2.02 -8.29
CA VAL A 71 6.99 1.80 -6.90
C VAL A 71 7.60 3.08 -6.33
N LEU A 72 8.48 3.74 -7.08
CA LEU A 72 9.09 5.00 -6.65
C LEU A 72 8.04 6.10 -6.47
N LEU A 73 7.10 6.24 -7.41
CA LEU A 73 5.99 7.19 -7.28
C LEU A 73 5.20 6.93 -6.01
N PHE A 74 4.84 5.67 -5.75
CA PHE A 74 4.09 5.30 -4.56
C PHE A 74 4.85 5.66 -3.28
N LEU A 75 6.13 5.27 -3.18
CA LEU A 75 6.97 5.60 -2.01
C LEU A 75 7.13 7.10 -1.82
N CYS A 76 7.41 7.86 -2.88
CA CYS A 76 7.53 9.31 -2.81
C CYS A 76 6.23 9.97 -2.34
N MET A 77 5.07 9.53 -2.85
CA MET A 77 3.76 10.07 -2.47
C MET A 77 3.36 9.65 -1.05
N LEU A 78 3.77 8.46 -0.61
CA LEU A 78 3.58 7.98 0.75
C LEU A 78 4.35 8.84 1.75
N LEU A 79 5.63 9.08 1.47
CA LEU A 79 6.48 9.96 2.28
C LEU A 79 6.00 11.42 2.23
N LEU A 80 5.51 11.88 1.07
CA LEU A 80 4.90 13.20 0.95
C LEU A 80 3.66 13.31 1.83
N GLY A 81 2.76 12.32 1.80
CA GLY A 81 1.60 12.25 2.67
C GLY A 81 1.98 12.31 4.15
N GLY A 82 3.01 11.57 4.55
CA GLY A 82 3.56 11.65 5.90
C GLY A 82 4.12 13.03 6.24
N GLY A 83 4.87 13.65 5.34
CA GLY A 83 5.42 14.99 5.53
C GLY A 83 4.36 16.09 5.66
N LEU A 84 3.13 15.88 5.15
CA LEU A 84 2.03 16.83 5.34
C LEU A 84 1.60 16.98 6.81
N THR A 85 1.94 16.03 7.70
CA THR A 85 1.65 16.17 9.14
C THR A 85 2.61 17.14 9.85
N LEU A 86 3.71 17.53 9.20
CA LEU A 86 4.69 18.49 9.73
C LEU A 86 4.26 19.95 9.59
N ILE A 87 3.16 20.20 8.85
CA ILE A 87 2.56 21.52 8.69
C ILE A 87 1.16 21.50 9.32
N PRO A 88 0.58 22.67 9.68
CA PRO A 88 -0.75 22.74 10.27
C PRO A 88 -1.85 22.54 9.20
N LEU A 89 -1.80 21.39 8.51
CA LEU A 89 -2.76 20.97 7.50
C LEU A 89 -3.56 19.80 8.04
N GLU A 90 -4.86 20.03 8.21
CA GLU A 90 -5.82 18.99 8.54
C GLU A 90 -6.56 18.52 7.29
N ILE A 91 -6.41 17.25 6.95
CA ILE A 91 -7.18 16.64 5.86
C ILE A 91 -8.45 16.06 6.46
N ALA A 92 -9.58 16.72 6.21
CA ALA A 92 -10.88 16.24 6.65
C ALA A 92 -11.15 14.83 6.13
N HIS A 93 -11.58 13.93 7.02
CA HIS A 93 -11.90 12.54 6.71
C HIS A 93 -10.75 11.73 6.09
N ALA A 94 -9.49 12.03 6.43
CA ALA A 94 -8.32 11.33 5.88
C ALA A 94 -8.39 9.79 5.99
N GLU A 95 -8.81 9.26 7.14
CA GLU A 95 -9.01 7.81 7.33
C GLU A 95 -10.06 7.25 6.36
N THR A 96 -11.20 7.95 6.19
CA THR A 96 -12.24 7.54 5.25
C THR A 96 -11.73 7.54 3.81
N LEU A 97 -10.95 8.57 3.43
CA LEU A 97 -10.34 8.68 2.11
C LEU A 97 -9.29 7.58 1.86
N MET A 98 -8.49 7.25 2.87
CA MET A 98 -7.57 6.11 2.85
C MET A 98 -8.34 4.82 2.56
N TYR A 99 -9.31 4.45 3.40
CA TYR A 99 -10.09 3.22 3.21
C TYR A 99 -10.86 3.18 1.89
N ALA A 100 -11.44 4.30 1.45
CA ALA A 100 -12.16 4.39 0.19
C ALA A 100 -11.22 4.15 -1.01
N SER A 101 -10.04 4.77 -1.03
CA SER A 101 -9.07 4.60 -2.11
C SER A 101 -8.56 3.16 -2.21
N VAL A 102 -8.30 2.51 -1.08
CA VAL A 102 -7.88 1.11 -0.99
C VAL A 102 -9.00 0.17 -1.46
N LEU A 103 -10.25 0.46 -1.08
CA LEU A 103 -11.40 -0.30 -1.54
C LEU A 103 -11.56 -0.22 -3.07
N VAL A 104 -11.44 0.98 -3.64
CA VAL A 104 -11.49 1.18 -5.10
C VAL A 104 -10.40 0.36 -5.79
N LEU A 105 -9.18 0.36 -5.26
CA LEU A 105 -8.08 -0.46 -5.77
C LEU A 105 -8.39 -1.96 -5.71
N GLY A 106 -8.89 -2.45 -4.58
CA GLY A 106 -9.28 -3.85 -4.40
C GLY A 106 -10.39 -4.29 -5.36
N LEU A 107 -11.41 -3.44 -5.56
CA LEU A 107 -12.49 -3.68 -6.53
C LEU A 107 -11.95 -3.73 -7.97
N LEU A 108 -11.03 -2.83 -8.33
CA LEU A 108 -10.41 -2.83 -9.65
C LEU A 108 -9.58 -4.09 -9.88
N LEU A 109 -8.78 -4.51 -8.89
CA LEU A 109 -8.07 -5.79 -8.92
C LEU A 109 -9.03 -6.97 -9.13
N ALA A 110 -10.09 -7.06 -8.34
CA ALA A 110 -11.07 -8.14 -8.41
C ALA A 110 -11.92 -8.13 -9.69
N SER A 111 -12.13 -6.96 -10.30
CA SER A 111 -12.86 -6.83 -11.57
C SER A 111 -12.03 -7.31 -12.78
N GLY A 112 -10.70 -7.32 -12.64
CA GLY A 112 -9.77 -7.61 -13.72
C GLY A 112 -9.78 -6.60 -14.87
N ARG A 113 -10.46 -5.45 -14.73
CA ARG A 113 -10.54 -4.43 -15.78
C ARG A 113 -9.18 -3.75 -16.00
N LYS A 114 -8.94 -3.29 -17.23
CA LYS A 114 -7.81 -2.43 -17.56
C LYS A 114 -8.22 -0.98 -17.30
N LEU A 115 -7.39 -0.24 -16.57
CA LEU A 115 -7.55 1.19 -16.36
C LEU A 115 -6.64 1.95 -17.32
N HIS A 116 -7.02 3.16 -17.72
CA HIS A 116 -6.09 4.05 -18.42
C HIS A 116 -4.92 4.39 -17.48
N TRP A 117 -3.70 4.49 -18.03
CA TRP A 117 -2.48 4.61 -17.23
C TRP A 117 -2.48 5.85 -16.31
N VAL A 118 -3.03 6.98 -16.77
CA VAL A 118 -3.16 8.21 -15.96
C VAL A 118 -3.99 7.96 -14.70
N PHE A 119 -5.15 7.33 -14.83
CA PHE A 119 -6.00 7.02 -13.67
C PHE A 119 -5.34 6.00 -12.74
N SER A 120 -4.51 5.10 -13.28
CA SER A 120 -3.77 4.14 -12.48
C SER A 120 -2.76 4.85 -11.59
N LEU A 121 -2.00 5.80 -12.15
CA LEU A 121 -1.04 6.60 -11.39
C LEU A 121 -1.71 7.48 -10.35
N LEU A 122 -2.82 8.15 -10.71
CA LEU A 122 -3.59 8.97 -9.77
C LEU A 122 -4.14 8.13 -8.61
N LEU A 123 -4.66 6.93 -8.89
CA LEU A 123 -5.18 6.05 -7.86
C LEU A 123 -4.10 5.62 -6.87
N ILE A 124 -2.95 5.11 -7.35
CA ILE A 124 -1.87 4.67 -6.44
C ILE A 124 -1.25 5.86 -5.69
N ALA A 125 -1.19 7.04 -6.29
CA ALA A 125 -0.72 8.26 -5.62
C ALA A 125 -1.71 8.70 -4.53
N ALA A 126 -3.02 8.66 -4.78
CA ALA A 126 -4.04 8.98 -3.79
C ALA A 126 -4.00 8.01 -2.60
N VAL A 127 -3.91 6.70 -2.87
CA VAL A 127 -3.71 5.68 -1.84
C VAL A 127 -2.46 6.02 -1.02
N ALA A 128 -1.33 6.29 -1.68
CA ALA A 128 -0.08 6.60 -1.00
C ALA A 128 -0.19 7.84 -0.09
N VAL A 129 -0.71 8.97 -0.59
CA VAL A 129 -0.80 10.22 0.18
C VAL A 129 -1.67 10.04 1.42
N PHE A 130 -2.88 9.51 1.29
CA PHE A 130 -3.79 9.35 2.44
C PHE A 130 -3.27 8.31 3.44
N HIS A 131 -2.73 7.20 2.94
CA HIS A 131 -2.17 6.15 3.78
C HIS A 131 -0.95 6.65 4.58
N GLY A 132 -0.06 7.40 3.91
CA GLY A 132 1.11 8.02 4.54
C GLY A 132 0.72 9.07 5.58
N TYR A 133 -0.25 9.93 5.25
CA TYR A 133 -0.75 10.95 6.17
C TYR A 133 -1.36 10.33 7.43
N VAL A 134 -2.27 9.37 7.28
CA VAL A 134 -2.97 8.74 8.41
C VAL A 134 -1.98 8.02 9.34
N HIS A 135 -1.03 7.26 8.80
CA HIS A 135 -0.03 6.60 9.67
C HIS A 135 0.92 7.60 10.31
N ALA A 136 1.24 8.72 9.64
CA ALA A 136 2.10 9.76 10.19
C ALA A 136 1.45 10.57 11.33
N LEU A 137 0.12 10.56 11.47
CA LEU A 137 -0.57 11.19 12.59
C LEU A 137 -0.28 10.51 13.94
N ALA A 138 0.12 9.23 13.92
CA ALA A 138 0.32 8.42 15.12
C ALA A 138 1.79 8.35 15.59
N ILE A 139 2.71 9.11 14.97
CA ILE A 139 4.17 9.00 15.16
C ILE A 139 4.77 10.32 15.64
N TRP A 140 5.79 10.27 16.50
CA TRP A 140 6.57 11.45 16.89
C TRP A 140 7.74 11.66 15.93
N LEU A 141 7.55 12.50 14.91
CA LEU A 141 8.59 12.82 13.93
C LEU A 141 9.65 13.84 14.44
N ASP A 142 9.58 14.27 15.69
CA ASP A 142 10.53 15.24 16.24
C ASP A 142 11.87 14.61 16.68
N VAL A 143 11.91 13.28 16.91
CA VAL A 143 13.10 12.56 17.39
C VAL A 143 13.42 11.40 16.45
N GLU A 144 14.66 11.36 15.93
CA GLU A 144 15.15 10.32 15.00
C GLU A 144 14.26 10.02 13.79
N ALA A 145 13.47 10.99 13.30
CA ALA A 145 12.54 10.80 12.19
C ALA A 145 13.18 10.25 10.91
N LEU A 146 14.43 10.60 10.61
CA LEU A 146 15.14 10.03 9.46
C LEU A 146 15.34 8.51 9.60
N GLY A 147 15.71 8.06 10.80
CA GLY A 147 15.88 6.64 11.10
C GLY A 147 14.56 5.90 10.96
N TYR A 148 13.52 6.42 11.63
CA TYR A 148 12.16 5.88 11.53
C TYR A 148 11.69 5.82 10.07
N THR A 149 11.79 6.92 9.33
CA THR A 149 11.34 7.02 7.94
C THR A 149 12.08 6.04 7.04
N ALA A 150 13.38 5.85 7.25
CA ALA A 150 14.16 4.86 6.50
C ALA A 150 13.70 3.42 6.78
N GLY A 151 13.44 3.08 8.04
CA GLY A 151 12.89 1.77 8.42
C GLY A 151 11.50 1.54 7.81
N PHE A 152 10.62 2.54 7.91
CA PHE A 152 9.27 2.50 7.36
C PHE A 152 9.27 2.35 5.83
N ALA A 153 10.12 3.11 5.14
CA ALA A 153 10.27 3.01 3.70
C ALA A 153 10.79 1.64 3.27
N LEU A 154 11.74 1.06 4.01
CA LEU A 154 12.30 -0.27 3.73
C LEU A 154 11.24 -1.38 3.89
N ALA A 155 10.52 -1.38 5.01
CA ALA A 155 9.45 -2.35 5.26
C ALA A 155 8.32 -2.22 4.23
N THR A 156 7.91 -0.99 3.91
CA THR A 156 6.89 -0.74 2.88
C THR A 156 7.35 -1.20 1.49
N SER A 157 8.60 -0.92 1.11
CA SER A 157 9.18 -1.40 -0.16
C SER A 157 9.19 -2.92 -0.25
N SER A 158 9.47 -3.60 0.86
CA SER A 158 9.47 -5.06 0.96
C SER A 158 8.06 -5.63 0.76
N LEU A 159 7.05 -5.05 1.41
CA LEU A 159 5.65 -5.47 1.24
C LEU A 159 5.13 -5.24 -0.19
N LEU A 160 5.49 -4.11 -0.83
CA LEU A 160 5.19 -3.86 -2.24
C LEU A 160 5.81 -4.94 -3.13
N ALA A 161 7.07 -5.29 -2.90
CA ALA A 161 7.76 -6.35 -3.65
C ALA A 161 7.08 -7.72 -3.47
N ILE A 162 6.61 -8.04 -2.27
CA ILE A 162 5.83 -9.26 -2.01
C ILE A 162 4.52 -9.25 -2.79
N GLY A 163 3.75 -8.14 -2.76
CA GLY A 163 2.50 -8.02 -3.53
C GLY A 163 2.71 -8.23 -5.03
N VAL A 164 3.82 -7.70 -5.55
CA VAL A 164 4.24 -7.90 -6.94
C VAL A 164 4.52 -9.38 -7.21
N ALA A 165 5.34 -10.02 -6.37
CA ALA A 165 5.70 -11.42 -6.52
C ALA A 165 4.47 -12.33 -6.48
N VAL A 166 3.49 -12.04 -5.61
CA VAL A 166 2.21 -12.75 -5.54
C VAL A 166 1.46 -12.66 -6.88
N ASN A 167 1.34 -11.46 -7.46
CA ASN A 167 0.63 -11.30 -8.73
C ASN A 167 1.41 -11.91 -9.92
N LEU A 168 2.74 -11.86 -9.91
CA LEU A 168 3.56 -12.58 -10.90
C LEU A 168 3.34 -14.09 -10.83
N GLY A 169 3.37 -14.68 -9.63
CA GLY A 169 3.10 -16.11 -9.43
C GLY A 169 1.72 -16.50 -9.96
N ILE A 170 0.71 -15.67 -9.67
CA ILE A 170 -0.65 -15.81 -10.22
C ILE A 170 -0.64 -15.84 -11.77
N LEU A 171 0.05 -14.90 -12.42
CA LEU A 171 0.13 -14.82 -13.88
C LEU A 171 0.87 -16.03 -14.49
N MET A 172 1.95 -16.48 -13.86
CA MET A 172 2.71 -17.65 -14.29
C MET A 172 1.89 -18.94 -14.19
N SER A 173 1.14 -19.14 -13.10
CA SER A 173 0.24 -20.29 -12.95
C SER A 173 -0.82 -20.33 -14.06
N LEU A 174 -1.35 -19.17 -14.46
CA LEU A 174 -2.30 -19.06 -15.57
C LEU A 174 -1.67 -19.41 -16.93
N ALA A 175 -0.45 -18.94 -17.20
CA ALA A 175 0.26 -19.24 -18.43
C ALA A 175 0.56 -20.75 -18.58
N LYS A 176 0.94 -21.41 -17.47
CA LYS A 176 1.13 -22.87 -17.40
C LYS A 176 -0.16 -23.62 -17.74
N LEU A 177 -1.28 -23.26 -17.11
CA LEU A 177 -2.58 -23.88 -17.37
C LEU A 177 -3.08 -23.67 -18.81
N ALA A 178 -2.71 -22.55 -19.43
CA ALA A 178 -3.07 -22.24 -20.80
C ALA A 178 -2.14 -22.89 -21.86
N GLY A 179 -1.09 -23.62 -21.45
CA GLY A 179 -0.11 -24.22 -22.35
C GLY A 179 0.78 -23.19 -23.07
N ARG A 180 0.97 -21.99 -22.51
CA ARG A 180 1.61 -20.83 -23.18
C ARG A 180 3.00 -20.46 -22.63
N MET A 181 3.73 -21.39 -22.03
CA MET A 181 5.11 -21.08 -21.63
C MET A 181 6.04 -21.08 -22.85
N PRO A 182 6.80 -20.01 -23.11
CA PRO A 182 8.04 -20.16 -23.87
C PRO A 182 8.98 -21.06 -23.04
N GLN A 183 9.53 -22.09 -23.69
CA GLN A 183 10.60 -22.92 -23.13
C GLN A 183 11.85 -22.06 -22.90
#